data_AF-A0A7X7PT58-F1
#
_entry.id   AF-A0A7X7PT58-F1
#
_cell.length_a   1.000
_cell.length_b   1.000
_cell.length_c   1.000
_cell.angle_alpha   90.00
_cell.angle_beta   90.00
_cell.angle_gamma   90.00
#
_symmetry.space_group_name_H-M   'P 1'
#
loop_
_entity.id
_entity.type
_entity.pdbx_description
1 polymer ?
#
loop_
_entity_poly.entity_id
_entity_poly.type
_entity_poly.pdbx_seq_one_letter_code
_entity_poly.pdbx_strand_id
1 'polypeptide(L)' 'MNDAVTERAANTDMAKIIYVLYLVGLLTALTSLVGVVMAYIYRDEAPDWLKTHYTFQIRTFWLMLLYAF' A
#
# COMPACT_ATOMS: atom_id res chain seq x y z
N MET A 1 -30.32 13.05 -32.17
CA MET A 1 -28.97 12.81 -32.73
C MET A 1 -27.87 13.53 -31.93
N ASN A 2 -28.10 13.75 -30.63
CA ASN A 2 -27.07 14.22 -29.68
C ASN A 2 -26.81 13.18 -28.57
N ASP A 3 -27.61 12.11 -28.57
CA ASP A 3 -27.68 11.12 -27.50
C ASP A 3 -26.54 10.09 -27.64
N ALA A 4 -26.13 9.79 -28.88
CA ALA A 4 -24.96 8.96 -29.20
C ALA A 4 -23.60 9.67 -29.04
N VAL A 5 -23.59 11.01 -28.99
CA VAL A 5 -22.38 11.81 -28.71
C VAL A 5 -22.13 11.87 -27.20
N THR A 6 -23.20 11.89 -26.41
CA THR A 6 -23.15 11.85 -24.93
C THR A 6 -22.73 10.46 -24.40
N GLU A 7 -23.10 9.38 -25.10
CA GLU A 7 -22.69 8.00 -24.75
C GLU A 7 -21.17 7.76 -24.88
N ARG A 8 -20.48 8.59 -25.67
CA ARG A 8 -19.03 8.50 -25.96
C ARG A 8 -18.12 9.28 -25.02
N ALA A 9 -18.64 10.02 -24.04
CA ALA A 9 -17.89 10.25 -22.81
C ALA A 9 -17.91 8.94 -21.99
N ALA A 10 -17.44 7.84 -22.61
CA ALA A 10 -17.15 6.62 -21.91
C ALA A 10 -16.33 7.01 -20.68
N ASN A 11 -16.64 6.43 -19.51
CA ASN A 11 -16.01 6.73 -18.23
C ASN A 11 -14.51 6.34 -18.19
N THR A 12 -13.73 6.67 -19.23
CA THR A 12 -12.30 6.45 -19.37
C THR A 12 -11.52 7.16 -18.29
N ASP A 13 -12.01 8.30 -17.79
CA ASP A 13 -11.36 9.00 -16.69
C ASP A 13 -11.53 8.25 -15.36
N MET A 14 -12.70 7.67 -15.10
CA MET A 14 -12.89 6.78 -13.95
C MET A 14 -12.05 5.50 -14.08
N ALA A 15 -11.97 4.91 -15.28
CA ALA A 15 -11.11 3.75 -15.52
C ALA A 15 -9.62 4.06 -15.25
N LYS A 16 -9.13 5.24 -15.68
CA LYS A 16 -7.76 5.68 -15.37
C LYS A 16 -7.53 5.86 -13.87
N ILE A 17 -8.49 6.47 -13.16
CA ILE A 17 -8.41 6.62 -11.69
C ILE A 17 -8.30 5.25 -11.03
N ILE A 18 -9.13 4.28 -11.44
CA ILE A 18 -9.08 2.91 -10.90
C ILE A 18 -7.71 2.26 -11.16
N TYR A 19 -7.15 2.42 -12.36
CA TYR A 19 -5.79 1.94 -12.65
C TYR A 19 -4.73 2.57 -11.74
N VAL A 20 -4.79 3.88 -11.53
CA VAL A 20 -3.87 4.58 -10.61
C VAL A 20 -4.03 4.04 -9.19
N LEU A 21 -5.26 3.85 -8.72
CA LEU A 21 -5.54 3.27 -7.41
C LEU A 21 -4.98 1.85 -7.28
N TYR A 22 -5.09 1.01 -8.31
CA TYR A 22 -4.49 -0.32 -8.31
C TYR A 22 -2.96 -0.28 -8.27
N LEU A 23 -2.33 0.63 -9.01
CA LEU A 23 -0.87 0.81 -8.96
C LEU A 23 -0.41 1.29 -7.58
N VAL A 24 -1.08 2.27 -7.00
CA VAL A 24 -0.77 2.77 -5.65
C VAL A 24 -0.98 1.68 -4.61
N GLY A 25 -2.08 0.93 -4.69
CA GLY A 25 -2.37 -0.19 -3.80
C GLY A 25 -1.29 -1.28 -3.89
N LEU A 26 -0.91 -1.67 -5.11
CA LEU A 26 0.15 -2.64 -5.37
C LEU A 26 1.50 -2.17 -4.81
N LEU A 27 1.89 -0.92 -5.08
CA LEU A 27 3.12 -0.34 -4.57
C LEU A 27 3.12 -0.28 -3.05
N THR A 28 2.00 0.09 -2.42
CA THR A 28 1.88 0.18 -0.96
C THR A 28 2.02 -1.20 -0.33
N ALA A 29 1.32 -2.20 -0.88
CA ALA A 29 1.41 -3.58 -0.41
C ALA A 29 2.85 -4.12 -0.52
N LEU A 30 3.47 -3.98 -1.70
CA LEU A 30 4.84 -4.46 -1.93
C LEU A 30 5.86 -3.73 -1.06
N THR A 31 5.76 -2.41 -0.97
CA THR A 31 6.68 -1.59 -0.17
C THR A 31 6.54 -1.91 1.32
N SER A 32 5.33 -2.15 1.81
CA SER A 32 5.11 -2.55 3.21
C SER A 32 5.75 -3.90 3.53
N LEU A 33 5.73 -4.85 2.59
CA LEU A 33 6.39 -6.15 2.74
C LEU A 33 7.91 -6.00 2.83
N VAL A 34 8.52 -5.19 1.97
CA VAL A 34 9.95 -4.88 2.05
C VAL A 34 10.29 -4.21 3.39
N GLY A 35 9.44 -3.28 3.83
CA GLY A 35 9.60 -2.58 5.10
C GLY A 35 9.65 -3.52 6.31
N VAL A 36 8.74 -4.50 6.40
CA VAL A 36 8.74 -5.46 7.52
C VAL A 36 9.96 -6.39 7.47
N VAL A 37 10.39 -6.83 6.28
CA VAL A 37 11.61 -7.65 6.14
C VAL A 37 12.84 -6.88 6.62
N MET A 38 12.99 -5.63 6.18
CA MET A 38 14.07 -4.75 6.63
C MET A 38 14.01 -4.54 8.15
N ALA A 39 12.82 -4.35 8.72
CA ALA A 39 12.66 -4.19 10.15
C ALA A 39 13.11 -5.44 10.92
N TYR A 40 12.88 -6.66 10.41
CA TYR A 40 13.41 -7.88 11.03
C TYR A 40 14.93 -7.98 10.92
N ILE A 41 15.50 -7.67 9.75
CA ILE A 41 16.95 -7.76 9.51
C ILE A 41 17.72 -6.80 10.42
N TYR A 42 17.31 -5.54 10.48
CA TYR A 42 18.07 -4.49 11.18
C TYR A 42 17.75 -4.38 12.68
N ARG A 43 16.74 -5.10 13.18
CA ARG A 43 16.33 -5.01 14.59
C ARG A 43 17.38 -5.49 15.55
N ASP A 44 18.05 -6.61 15.28
CA ASP A 44 18.93 -7.24 16.26
C ASP A 44 20.27 -6.50 16.40
N GLU A 45 20.72 -5.85 15.33
CA GLU A 45 21.96 -5.06 15.29
C GLU A 45 21.77 -3.59 15.71
N ALA A 46 20.52 -3.13 15.89
CA ALA A 46 20.22 -1.75 16.22
C ALA A 46 20.49 -1.39 17.69
N PRO A 47 20.77 -0.11 18.03
CA PRO A 47 20.75 0.36 19.41
C PRO A 47 19.38 0.20 20.07
N ASP A 48 19.32 0.05 21.39
CA ASP A 48 18.07 -0.31 22.10
C ASP A 48 16.90 0.65 21.87
N TRP A 49 17.16 1.95 21.71
CA TRP A 49 16.13 2.93 21.39
C TRP A 49 15.48 2.67 20.01
N LEU A 50 16.26 2.18 19.04
CA LEU A 50 15.80 1.90 17.68
C LEU A 50 15.17 0.49 17.57
N LYS A 51 15.60 -0.48 18.39
CA LYS A 51 14.94 -1.81 18.49
C LYS A 51 13.44 -1.68 18.79
N THR A 52 13.08 -0.71 19.64
CA THR A 52 11.67 -0.44 19.97
C THR A 52 10.90 0.05 18.75
N HIS A 53 11.52 0.90 17.92
CA HIS A 53 10.91 1.39 16.68
C HIS A 53 10.69 0.27 15.67
N TYR A 54 11.68 -0.60 15.43
CA TYR A 54 11.51 -1.76 14.56
C TYR A 54 10.45 -2.72 15.07
N THR A 55 10.41 -2.96 16.39
CA THR A 55 9.37 -3.79 17.01
C THR A 55 7.98 -3.19 16.79
N PHE A 56 7.83 -1.87 16.89
CA PHE A 56 6.56 -1.19 16.60
C PHE A 56 6.15 -1.31 15.13
N GLN A 57 7.09 -1.15 14.19
CA GLN A 57 6.83 -1.33 12.75
C GLN A 57 6.37 -2.75 12.43
N ILE A 58 7.07 -3.75 12.96
CA ILE A 58 6.70 -5.17 12.80
C ILE A 58 5.30 -5.43 13.35
N ARG A 59 4.99 -4.98 14.57
CA ARG A 59 3.66 -5.15 15.17
C ARG A 59 2.58 -4.46 14.37
N THR A 60 2.84 -3.23 13.92
CA THR A 60 1.89 -2.46 13.11
C THR A 60 1.61 -3.15 11.78
N PHE A 61 2.62 -3.72 11.12
CA PHE A 61 2.44 -4.51 9.91
C PHE A 61 1.50 -5.69 10.14
N TRP A 62 1.70 -6.48 11.20
CA TRP A 62 0.87 -7.64 11.49
C TRP A 62 -0.55 -7.26 11.94
N LEU A 63 -0.70 -6.17 12.70
CA LEU A 63 -2.02 -5.62 13.03
C LEU A 63 -2.74 -5.17 11.76
N MET A 64 -2.07 -4.40 10.89
CA MET A 64 -2.64 -3.98 9.61
C MET A 64 -3.06 -5.19 8.79
N LEU A 65 -2.22 -6.24 8.69
CA LEU A 65 -2.55 -7.46 7.97
C LEU A 65 -3.78 -8.16 8.56
N LEU A 66 -3.86 -8.29 9.90
CA LEU A 66 -4.95 -8.95 10.61
C LEU A 66 -6.29 -8.21 10.48
N TYR A 67 -6.28 -6.88 10.43
CA TYR A 67 -7.48 -6.04 10.34
C TYR A 67 -7.84 -5.60 8.91
N ALA A 68 -7.00 -5.93 7.91
CA ALA A 68 -7.24 -5.54 6.52
C ALA A 68 -8.25 -6.46 5.78
N PHE A 69 -8.71 -7.54 6.42
CA PHE A 69 -9.72 -8.48 5.92
C PHE A 69 -10.87 -8.65 6.92
#